data_AF-A0A3G8GE67-F1
#
_entry.id   AF-A0A3G8GE67-F1
#
_cell.length_a   1.000
_cell.length_b   1.000
_cell.length_c   1.000
_cell.angle_alpha   90.00
_cell.angle_beta   90.00
_cell.angle_gamma   90.00
#
_symmetry.space_group_name_H-M   'P 1'
#
loop_
_entity.id
_entity.type
_entity.pdbx_description
1 polymer ?
#
loop_
_entity_poly.entity_id
_entity_poly.type
_entity_poly.pdbx_seq_one_letter_code
_entity_poly.pdbx_strand_id
1 'polypeptide(L)'
;MGQAGQGSETLGRSRHDADPEKVPGWGTARGAGIQACSNAILFFYRHYGSRRDRSPSWRLAARCFPASRGLRKPIGLPYAWRSICLKMRERALTARRPVADHGRQDRGDDMKPTHNIPAAAARHGLRALHALALATPLACAVAQPAGFPNGQVRIVVPGPAGSSMDQSARTLSDPLSKAWGVPVVVENRPGAGTTIGSDAVARAAPDGHTLLFTSTAFVQAPSLYRNLTYDPINSFVPVAQAADAPLWLAVNAGIPARTVREFIALAKAAPGKYTYASPGAGTTPHLLGGLLAKEGGADMLHVPYKGTPPAVMDVVGGRVSAVFASYSTLAPQVEAGKLRVLASTGPTRSALTPTVPTMKEAGFSNFGLVGFEGLLAPAGTPAPVVQAIARAVAQVGATPEVKAKYASVGLVPVESSPEAFSQLVRDQLQAWKAIIANAGLQPE
;
A
#
# COMPACT_ATOMS: atom_id res chain seq x y z
N MET A 1 -47.70 26.69 -64.36
CA MET A 1 -46.95 27.76 -65.04
C MET A 1 -45.50 27.71 -64.56
N GLY A 2 -44.54 27.46 -65.48
CA GLY A 2 -43.06 27.48 -65.36
C GLY A 2 -42.43 26.41 -64.44
N GLN A 3 -41.65 25.39 -64.84
CA GLN A 3 -40.48 25.26 -65.75
C GLN A 3 -39.38 26.30 -65.46
N ALA A 4 -38.08 26.02 -65.34
CA ALA A 4 -37.24 24.88 -65.73
C ALA A 4 -35.89 24.90 -64.96
N GLY A 5 -35.13 23.80 -65.04
CA GLY A 5 -33.71 23.73 -64.65
C GLY A 5 -33.15 22.31 -64.83
N GLN A 6 -32.67 22.00 -66.03
CA GLN A 6 -32.03 20.73 -66.45
C GLN A 6 -30.50 20.81 -66.44
N GLY A 7 -29.88 19.64 -66.29
CA GLY A 7 -28.54 19.28 -66.80
C GLY A 7 -27.67 18.60 -65.74
N SER A 8 -27.00 17.45 -65.95
CA SER A 8 -26.98 16.43 -67.01
C SER A 8 -26.09 15.27 -66.49
N GLU A 9 -26.43 14.04 -66.84
CA GLU A 9 -25.66 12.81 -66.60
C GLU A 9 -24.32 12.73 -67.36
N THR A 10 -23.37 11.93 -66.86
CA THR A 10 -22.63 10.97 -67.69
C THR A 10 -22.23 9.71 -66.89
N LEU A 11 -22.62 8.57 -67.47
CA LEU A 11 -22.32 7.17 -67.12
C LEU A 11 -20.85 6.77 -67.29
N GLY A 12 -20.45 5.66 -66.65
CA GLY A 12 -19.30 4.85 -67.12
C GLY A 12 -18.87 3.63 -66.28
N ARG A 13 -19.66 2.53 -66.29
CA ARG A 13 -19.31 1.07 -66.30
C ARG A 13 -17.95 0.61 -65.71
N SER A 14 -17.91 -0.21 -64.64
CA SER A 14 -18.08 -1.69 -64.55
C SER A 14 -16.99 -2.56 -65.23
N ARG A 15 -16.35 -3.44 -64.43
CA ARG A 15 -15.88 -4.83 -64.75
C ARG A 15 -15.33 -5.43 -63.44
N HIS A 16 -16.01 -6.39 -62.81
CA HIS A 16 -16.00 -7.84 -63.04
C HIS A 16 -14.74 -8.59 -62.56
N ASP A 17 -15.00 -9.46 -61.58
CA ASP A 17 -14.51 -10.84 -61.39
C ASP A 17 -13.12 -11.11 -60.78
N ALA A 18 -13.17 -11.84 -59.65
CA ALA A 18 -12.68 -13.22 -59.51
C ALA A 18 -12.00 -13.48 -58.15
N ASP A 19 -12.65 -14.29 -57.32
CA ASP A 19 -12.01 -15.19 -56.36
C ASP A 19 -11.98 -16.58 -57.02
N PRO A 20 -10.86 -17.33 -57.00
CA PRO A 20 -10.86 -18.56 -56.19
C PRO A 20 -9.49 -19.04 -55.63
N GLU A 21 -9.53 -19.53 -54.39
CA GLU A 21 -8.92 -20.75 -53.79
C GLU A 21 -7.47 -21.26 -54.13
N LYS A 22 -6.74 -21.60 -53.04
CA LYS A 22 -5.84 -22.77 -52.77
C LYS A 22 -4.28 -22.72 -52.99
N VAL A 23 -3.55 -22.52 -51.86
CA VAL A 23 -2.37 -23.23 -51.22
C VAL A 23 -1.02 -23.43 -52.00
N PRO A 24 0.21 -23.60 -51.40
CA PRO A 24 0.80 -23.24 -50.08
C PRO A 24 2.14 -22.43 -50.11
N GLY A 25 2.50 -21.82 -48.97
CA GLY A 25 3.90 -21.81 -48.50
C GLY A 25 4.61 -20.46 -48.36
N TRP A 26 5.40 -20.36 -47.29
CA TRP A 26 6.38 -19.31 -46.93
C TRP A 26 5.85 -18.12 -46.10
N GLY A 27 6.10 -18.16 -44.78
CA GLY A 27 5.86 -17.00 -43.92
C GLY A 27 6.09 -17.12 -42.42
N THR A 28 6.72 -18.18 -41.88
CA THR A 28 7.04 -18.31 -40.45
C THR A 28 8.55 -18.26 -40.20
N ALA A 29 9.11 -17.07 -39.95
CA ALA A 29 10.50 -16.96 -39.45
C ALA A 29 10.86 -15.66 -38.68
N ARG A 30 9.88 -14.87 -38.20
CA ARG A 30 10.19 -13.68 -37.37
C ARG A 30 9.54 -13.64 -35.97
N GLY A 31 8.58 -14.52 -35.68
CA GLY A 31 7.95 -14.62 -34.34
C GLY A 31 8.62 -15.60 -33.37
N ALA A 32 9.38 -16.58 -33.86
CA ALA A 32 9.90 -17.67 -33.02
C ALA A 32 11.12 -17.27 -32.17
N GLY A 33 11.94 -16.31 -32.62
CA GLY A 33 13.17 -15.92 -31.92
C GLY A 33 12.94 -15.11 -30.64
N ILE A 34 11.89 -14.30 -30.59
CA ILE A 34 11.58 -13.43 -29.43
C ILE A 34 10.88 -14.24 -28.34
N GLN A 35 10.00 -15.19 -28.72
CA GLN A 35 9.32 -16.07 -27.77
C GLN A 35 10.29 -17.07 -27.12
N ALA A 36 11.28 -17.58 -27.86
CA ALA A 36 12.28 -18.51 -27.33
C ALA A 36 13.20 -17.87 -26.28
N CYS A 37 13.58 -16.60 -26.44
CA CYS A 37 14.39 -15.87 -25.45
C CYS A 37 13.61 -15.57 -24.17
N SER A 38 12.33 -15.20 -24.27
CA SER A 38 11.48 -14.94 -23.09
C SER A 38 11.20 -16.21 -22.28
N ASN A 39 10.96 -17.34 -22.95
CA ASN A 39 10.71 -18.61 -22.28
C ASN A 39 11.97 -19.20 -21.63
N ALA A 40 13.15 -19.02 -22.22
CA ALA A 40 14.41 -19.46 -21.63
C ALA A 40 14.77 -18.67 -20.35
N ILE A 41 14.49 -17.37 -20.31
CA ILE A 41 14.73 -16.51 -19.13
C ILE A 41 13.74 -16.83 -18.00
N LEU A 42 12.47 -17.07 -18.34
CA LEU A 42 11.44 -17.48 -17.36
C LEU A 42 11.68 -18.88 -16.80
N PHE A 43 12.18 -19.83 -17.61
CA PHE A 43 12.55 -21.17 -17.14
C PHE A 43 13.75 -21.12 -16.17
N PHE A 44 14.75 -20.28 -16.45
CA PHE A 44 15.92 -20.10 -15.59
C PHE A 44 15.57 -19.50 -14.22
N TYR A 45 14.69 -18.48 -14.19
CA TYR A 45 14.22 -17.88 -12.95
C TYR A 45 13.36 -18.83 -12.12
N ARG A 46 12.54 -19.66 -12.78
CA ARG A 46 11.62 -20.59 -12.13
C ARG A 46 12.28 -21.86 -11.58
N HIS A 47 13.49 -22.22 -12.03
CA HIS A 47 14.17 -23.44 -11.57
C HIS A 47 15.48 -23.22 -10.81
N TYR A 48 16.15 -22.07 -10.97
CA TYR A 48 17.42 -21.81 -10.27
C TYR A 48 17.38 -20.57 -9.37
N GLY A 49 16.21 -19.94 -9.25
CA GLY A 49 15.98 -18.74 -8.44
C GLY A 49 15.84 -18.98 -6.92
N SER A 50 16.53 -19.96 -6.34
CA SER A 50 16.75 -20.02 -4.89
C SER A 50 17.81 -21.07 -4.53
N ARG A 51 19.09 -20.69 -4.57
CA ARG A 51 20.12 -21.24 -3.68
C ARG A 51 21.41 -20.45 -3.85
N ARG A 52 21.99 -20.03 -2.72
CA ARG A 52 23.37 -19.57 -2.60
C ARG A 52 24.28 -20.75 -2.97
N ASP A 53 24.88 -20.75 -4.16
CA ASP A 53 26.14 -21.47 -4.36
C ASP A 53 26.98 -20.85 -5.49
N ARG A 54 28.30 -20.88 -5.33
CA ARG A 54 29.30 -20.21 -6.17
C ARG A 54 29.87 -21.19 -7.22
N SER A 55 29.88 -20.76 -8.50
CA SER A 55 30.63 -21.28 -9.68
C SER A 55 30.10 -22.54 -10.42
N PRO A 56 30.48 -22.83 -11.70
CA PRO A 56 30.83 -21.99 -12.84
C PRO A 56 30.05 -22.40 -14.14
N SER A 57 29.00 -21.69 -14.55
CA SER A 57 28.21 -22.03 -15.76
C SER A 57 28.29 -21.00 -16.91
N TRP A 58 29.24 -20.07 -16.88
CA TRP A 58 29.41 -19.04 -17.91
C TRP A 58 29.87 -19.54 -19.29
N ARG A 59 30.23 -20.83 -19.43
CA ARG A 59 30.69 -21.40 -20.71
C ARG A 59 29.55 -21.80 -21.67
N LEU A 60 28.30 -21.83 -21.21
CA LEU A 60 27.14 -22.14 -22.07
C LEU A 60 26.43 -20.89 -22.64
N ALA A 61 26.61 -19.71 -22.04
CA ALA A 61 26.02 -18.47 -22.55
C ALA A 61 26.82 -17.82 -23.70
N ALA A 62 28.08 -18.20 -23.89
CA ALA A 62 28.98 -17.61 -24.88
C ALA A 62 28.83 -18.19 -26.31
N ARG A 63 27.90 -19.12 -26.55
CA ARG A 63 27.68 -19.76 -27.87
C ARG A 63 26.54 -19.16 -28.71
N CYS A 64 25.85 -18.12 -28.25
CA CYS A 64 24.69 -17.54 -28.95
C CYS A 64 24.93 -16.17 -29.65
N PHE A 65 26.18 -15.78 -29.91
CA PHE A 65 26.48 -14.54 -30.64
C PHE A 65 27.24 -14.82 -31.95
N PRO A 66 26.58 -14.79 -33.12
CA PRO A 66 27.27 -14.51 -34.37
C PRO A 66 27.33 -13.00 -34.60
N ALA A 67 28.45 -12.59 -35.17
CA ALA A 67 28.82 -11.22 -35.49
C ALA A 67 27.82 -10.50 -36.42
N SER A 68 27.51 -9.24 -36.11
CA SER A 68 27.01 -8.27 -37.08
C SER A 68 27.97 -7.08 -37.15
N ARG A 69 29.07 -7.27 -37.90
CA ARG A 69 29.77 -6.15 -38.54
C ARG A 69 28.90 -5.67 -39.69
N GLY A 70 28.53 -4.40 -39.68
CA GLY A 70 27.94 -3.71 -40.84
C GLY A 70 26.41 -3.74 -40.89
N LEU A 71 25.76 -2.89 -40.09
CA LEU A 71 24.42 -2.40 -40.39
C LEU A 71 24.38 -0.90 -40.07
N ARG A 72 24.10 -0.10 -41.11
CA ARG A 72 23.87 1.34 -41.02
C ARG A 72 22.66 1.63 -40.11
N LYS A 73 22.73 2.78 -39.44
CA LYS A 73 21.80 3.33 -38.43
C LYS A 73 20.33 2.89 -38.60
N PRO A 74 19.67 2.35 -37.56
CA PRO A 74 18.22 2.41 -37.47
C PRO A 74 17.80 3.70 -36.77
N ILE A 75 17.11 4.56 -37.52
CA ILE A 75 16.23 5.61 -37.02
C ILE A 75 15.05 4.91 -36.33
N GLY A 76 14.70 5.32 -35.10
CA GLY A 76 13.46 4.89 -34.44
C GLY A 76 13.57 4.04 -33.16
N LEU A 77 14.56 4.27 -32.28
CA LEU A 77 14.52 3.75 -30.90
C LEU A 77 14.27 4.89 -29.89
N PRO A 78 13.31 4.76 -28.95
CA PRO A 78 13.08 5.77 -27.93
C PRO A 78 14.31 5.96 -27.04
N TYR A 79 14.59 7.22 -26.69
CA TYR A 79 15.80 7.71 -26.02
C TYR A 79 16.16 6.95 -24.72
N ALA A 80 15.18 6.30 -24.09
CA ALA A 80 15.35 5.52 -22.86
C ALA A 80 16.22 4.24 -23.01
N TRP A 81 16.30 3.64 -24.21
CA TRP A 81 17.05 2.39 -24.42
C TRP A 81 18.54 2.59 -24.68
N ARG A 82 18.94 3.76 -25.22
CA ARG A 82 20.36 4.10 -25.41
C ARG A 82 21.13 4.13 -24.08
N SER A 83 20.50 4.64 -23.04
CA SER A 83 21.07 4.79 -21.70
C SER A 83 21.31 3.44 -21.00
N ILE A 84 20.47 2.45 -21.29
CA ILE A 84 20.56 1.10 -20.71
C ILE A 84 21.67 0.30 -21.40
N CYS A 85 21.76 0.38 -22.74
CA CYS A 85 22.83 -0.29 -23.48
C CYS A 85 24.23 0.31 -23.20
N LEU A 86 24.33 1.63 -22.96
CA LEU A 86 25.59 2.27 -22.56
C LEU A 86 26.03 1.88 -21.14
N LYS A 87 25.10 1.83 -20.17
CA LYS A 87 25.39 1.41 -18.78
C LYS A 87 25.77 -0.07 -18.66
N MET A 88 25.27 -0.93 -19.55
CA MET A 88 25.64 -2.35 -19.59
C MET A 88 27.06 -2.57 -20.17
N ARG A 89 27.51 -1.71 -21.09
CA ARG A 89 28.85 -1.79 -21.68
C ARG A 89 29.97 -1.37 -20.69
N GLU A 90 29.70 -0.40 -19.82
CA GLU A 90 30.64 0.03 -18.76
C GLU A 90 30.78 -1.01 -17.63
N ARG A 91 29.70 -1.72 -17.30
CA ARG A 91 29.72 -2.81 -16.31
C ARG A 91 30.42 -4.08 -16.80
N ALA A 92 30.50 -4.30 -18.11
CA ALA A 92 31.19 -5.45 -18.70
C ALA A 92 32.72 -5.27 -18.76
N LEU A 93 33.23 -4.04 -18.68
CA LEU A 93 34.68 -3.75 -18.74
C LEU A 93 35.34 -3.65 -17.36
N THR A 94 34.55 -3.53 -16.29
CA THR A 94 35.03 -3.41 -14.89
C THR A 94 35.13 -4.75 -14.14
N ALA A 95 34.71 -5.86 -14.77
CA ALA A 95 34.71 -7.20 -14.15
C ALA A 95 35.88 -8.09 -14.62
N ARG A 96 37.10 -7.54 -14.70
CA ARG A 96 38.33 -8.32 -14.90
C ARG A 96 39.44 -7.85 -13.98
N ARG A 97 39.58 -8.49 -12.81
CA ARG A 97 40.87 -8.70 -12.12
C ARG A 97 40.85 -10.03 -11.33
N PRO A 98 42.02 -10.66 -11.15
CA PRO A 98 42.14 -12.12 -11.08
C PRO A 98 42.14 -12.68 -9.65
N VAL A 99 41.81 -13.96 -9.59
CA VAL A 99 41.78 -14.83 -8.41
C VAL A 99 43.21 -15.07 -7.91
N ALA A 100 43.44 -14.92 -6.60
CA ALA A 100 44.66 -15.36 -5.94
C ALA A 100 44.47 -16.80 -5.42
N ASP A 101 45.37 -17.67 -5.88
CA ASP A 101 45.43 -19.10 -5.60
C ASP A 101 46.13 -19.37 -4.25
N HIS A 102 45.66 -20.37 -3.51
CA HIS A 102 46.31 -20.89 -2.30
C HIS A 102 46.94 -22.23 -2.66
N GLY A 103 48.23 -22.20 -2.97
CA GLY A 103 49.07 -23.39 -3.21
C GLY A 103 50.12 -23.55 -2.12
N ARG A 104 50.09 -24.72 -1.47
CA ARG A 104 51.02 -25.26 -0.47
C ARG A 104 52.16 -26.02 -1.19
N GLN A 105 53.26 -26.28 -0.43
CA GLN A 105 54.43 -27.16 -0.68
C GLN A 105 55.60 -26.51 -1.45
N ASP A 106 56.88 -26.68 -1.13
CA ASP A 106 57.65 -27.69 -0.38
C ASP A 106 58.89 -27.05 0.28
N ARG A 107 59.41 -27.62 1.38
CA ARG A 107 60.87 -27.66 1.66
C ARG A 107 61.21 -28.89 2.50
N GLY A 108 62.03 -29.76 1.91
CA GLY A 108 62.71 -30.86 2.58
C GLY A 108 64.03 -30.42 3.22
N ASP A 109 64.37 -31.17 4.27
CA ASP A 109 65.67 -31.67 4.73
C ASP A 109 66.90 -30.75 4.69
N ASP A 110 67.49 -30.51 5.88
CA ASP A 110 68.78 -31.14 6.19
C ASP A 110 69.19 -31.05 7.68
N MET A 111 69.65 -32.22 8.17
CA MET A 111 70.67 -32.54 9.19
C MET A 111 70.62 -32.06 10.67
N LYS A 112 70.66 -33.08 11.55
CA LYS A 112 70.89 -33.14 13.02
C LYS A 112 72.39 -32.93 13.39
N PRO A 113 72.91 -33.22 14.61
CA PRO A 113 72.33 -33.45 15.98
C PRO A 113 73.00 -32.53 17.05
N THR A 114 72.62 -32.48 18.35
CA THR A 114 73.07 -33.40 19.41
C THR A 114 72.34 -33.17 20.76
N HIS A 115 72.28 -34.25 21.54
CA HIS A 115 71.68 -34.46 22.86
C HIS A 115 72.18 -33.55 24.01
N ASN A 116 71.33 -33.32 25.02
CA ASN A 116 71.51 -33.84 26.38
C ASN A 116 70.29 -33.52 27.31
N ILE A 117 69.82 -34.56 28.01
CA ILE A 117 68.94 -34.59 29.20
C ILE A 117 69.88 -34.68 30.45
N PRO A 118 69.52 -34.66 31.77
CA PRO A 118 68.27 -34.44 32.54
C PRO A 118 68.39 -33.38 33.66
N ALA A 119 67.31 -33.10 34.41
CA ALA A 119 67.21 -33.51 35.83
C ALA A 119 66.08 -32.81 36.61
N ALA A 120 65.30 -33.68 37.26
CA ALA A 120 64.89 -33.63 38.67
C ALA A 120 63.79 -32.65 39.15
N ALA A 121 62.81 -33.30 39.80
CA ALA A 121 62.42 -33.09 41.20
C ALA A 121 60.95 -32.71 41.41
N ALA A 122 60.27 -33.65 42.05
CA ALA A 122 58.95 -33.55 42.65
C ALA A 122 58.84 -32.38 43.65
N ARG A 123 57.61 -31.87 43.82
CA ARG A 123 57.05 -31.46 45.12
C ARG A 123 55.56 -31.15 45.01
N HIS A 124 54.75 -31.96 45.69
CA HIS A 124 53.39 -31.61 46.08
C HIS A 124 53.42 -30.44 47.07
N GLY A 125 52.50 -29.49 46.91
CA GLY A 125 52.37 -28.35 47.81
C GLY A 125 51.01 -27.67 47.67
N LEU A 126 50.12 -27.99 48.60
CA LEU A 126 48.90 -27.25 48.97
C LEU A 126 49.08 -25.73 48.83
N ARG A 127 48.23 -25.08 48.03
CA ARG A 127 47.81 -23.68 48.24
C ARG A 127 46.34 -23.51 47.84
N ALA A 128 45.47 -23.77 48.82
CA ALA A 128 44.18 -23.11 48.89
C ALA A 128 44.41 -21.65 49.29
N LEU A 129 43.79 -20.71 48.56
CA LEU A 129 43.23 -19.42 49.02
C LEU A 129 43.16 -18.42 47.85
N HIS A 130 42.00 -17.78 47.72
CA HIS A 130 41.63 -16.65 46.83
C HIS A 130 41.03 -16.99 45.46
N ALA A 131 39.75 -17.36 45.47
CA ALA A 131 38.83 -16.99 44.38
C ALA A 131 37.41 -16.83 44.94
N LEU A 132 37.23 -15.84 45.81
CA LEU A 132 35.89 -15.30 46.06
C LEU A 132 35.51 -14.50 44.81
N ALA A 133 35.06 -15.22 43.79
CA ALA A 133 34.55 -14.62 42.55
C ALA A 133 33.36 -13.74 42.93
N LEU A 134 33.52 -12.43 42.76
CA LEU A 134 32.43 -11.48 42.73
C LEU A 134 31.42 -11.94 41.68
N ALA A 135 30.37 -12.62 42.12
CA ALA A 135 29.13 -12.73 41.38
C ALA A 135 28.44 -11.36 41.48
N THR A 136 28.94 -10.39 40.73
CA THR A 136 28.19 -9.17 40.45
C THR A 136 27.06 -9.59 39.53
N PRO A 137 25.78 -9.51 39.95
CA PRO A 137 24.71 -9.68 38.99
C PRO A 137 24.88 -8.55 37.97
N LEU A 138 25.13 -8.90 36.71
CA LEU A 138 24.80 -8.03 35.59
C LEU A 138 23.29 -7.83 35.67
N ALA A 139 22.87 -6.86 36.48
CA ALA A 139 21.60 -6.22 36.29
C ALA A 139 21.67 -5.66 34.86
N CYS A 140 20.94 -6.30 33.94
CA CYS A 140 20.57 -5.67 32.69
C CYS A 140 19.92 -4.35 33.09
N ALA A 141 20.70 -3.28 33.06
CA ALA A 141 20.16 -1.94 33.05
C ALA A 141 19.26 -1.90 31.82
N VAL A 142 17.96 -2.07 32.05
CA VAL A 142 16.94 -1.54 31.18
C VAL A 142 17.28 -0.07 31.08
N ALA A 143 18.03 0.28 30.04
CA ALA A 143 18.22 1.65 29.63
C ALA A 143 16.80 2.17 29.40
N GLN A 144 16.28 2.89 30.40
CA GLN A 144 15.20 3.85 30.22
C GLN A 144 15.56 4.59 28.92
N PRO A 145 14.66 4.71 27.93
CA PRO A 145 14.99 5.46 26.72
C PRO A 145 15.28 6.89 27.18
N ALA A 146 16.56 7.22 27.33
CA ALA A 146 16.98 8.54 27.72
C ALA A 146 16.65 9.43 26.51
N GLY A 147 15.51 10.12 26.60
CA GLY A 147 15.14 11.21 25.72
C GLY A 147 14.27 10.89 24.50
N PHE A 148 13.37 9.89 24.52
CA PHE A 148 12.35 9.84 23.44
C PHE A 148 11.22 10.86 23.68
N PRO A 149 10.82 11.66 22.69
CA PRO A 149 11.49 11.87 21.39
C PRO A 149 12.68 12.83 21.52
N ASN A 150 13.78 12.55 20.81
CA ASN A 150 15.01 13.38 20.80
C ASN A 150 15.22 14.12 19.46
N GLY A 151 14.20 14.09 18.60
CA GLY A 151 14.23 14.74 17.31
C GLY A 151 12.83 14.88 16.73
N GLN A 152 12.76 15.39 15.51
CA GLN A 152 11.50 15.51 14.78
C GLN A 152 10.81 14.14 14.64
N VAL A 153 9.54 14.08 15.02
CA VAL A 153 8.68 12.93 14.79
C VAL A 153 7.89 13.16 13.51
N ARG A 154 7.79 12.14 12.67
CA ARG A 154 7.03 12.16 11.43
C ARG A 154 5.84 11.23 11.53
N ILE A 155 4.67 11.75 11.16
CA ILE A 155 3.44 10.97 10.98
C ILE A 155 3.16 10.88 9.49
N VAL A 156 3.31 9.69 8.92
CA VAL A 156 2.98 9.41 7.53
C VAL A 156 1.48 9.10 7.43
N VAL A 157 0.79 9.83 6.55
CA VAL A 157 -0.62 9.61 6.22
C VAL A 157 -0.71 9.04 4.81
N PRO A 158 -1.25 7.82 4.60
CA PRO A 158 -1.28 7.16 3.30
C PRO A 158 -2.46 7.64 2.41
N GLY A 159 -2.70 8.95 2.39
CA GLY A 159 -3.77 9.60 1.66
C GLY A 159 -3.40 11.05 1.30
N PRO A 160 -4.12 11.70 0.38
CA PRO A 160 -3.80 13.07 -0.01
C PRO A 160 -4.11 14.05 1.13
N ALA A 161 -3.50 15.24 1.04
CA ALA A 161 -3.84 16.35 1.92
C ALA A 161 -5.34 16.70 1.80
N GLY A 162 -5.93 17.15 2.91
CA GLY A 162 -7.36 17.44 3.01
C GLY A 162 -8.27 16.22 3.15
N SER A 163 -7.74 15.00 3.13
CA SER A 163 -8.51 13.79 3.50
C SER A 163 -8.81 13.74 5.00
N SER A 164 -9.78 12.92 5.41
CA SER A 164 -10.12 12.70 6.83
C SER A 164 -8.88 12.35 7.67
N MET A 165 -8.09 11.38 7.22
CA MET A 165 -6.85 10.97 7.92
C MET A 165 -5.84 12.12 8.03
N ASP A 166 -5.72 12.98 7.03
CA ASP A 166 -4.81 14.14 7.08
C ASP A 166 -5.27 15.17 8.12
N GLN A 167 -6.57 15.49 8.14
CA GLN A 167 -7.16 16.40 9.12
C GLN A 167 -7.03 15.87 10.55
N SER A 168 -7.26 14.56 10.71
CA SER A 168 -7.17 13.84 11.97
C SER A 168 -5.74 13.78 12.50
N ALA A 169 -4.77 13.39 11.65
CA ALA A 169 -3.36 13.40 12.00
C ALA A 169 -2.84 14.79 12.39
N ARG A 170 -3.27 15.84 11.68
CA ARG A 170 -2.90 17.24 11.99
C ARG A 170 -3.51 17.74 13.31
N THR A 171 -4.72 17.29 13.61
CA THR A 171 -5.37 17.59 14.90
C THR A 171 -4.58 17.03 16.08
N LEU A 172 -3.89 15.89 15.91
CA LEU A 172 -2.98 15.34 16.92
C LEU A 172 -1.56 15.91 16.84
N SER A 173 -1.04 16.23 15.65
CA SER A 173 0.36 16.62 15.50
C SER A 173 0.69 17.91 16.26
N ASP A 174 -0.18 18.92 16.20
CA ASP A 174 0.13 20.22 16.80
C ASP A 174 0.21 20.13 18.33
N PRO A 175 -0.76 19.51 19.04
CA PRO A 175 -0.64 19.33 20.48
C PRO A 175 0.47 18.35 20.89
N LEU A 176 0.72 17.29 20.11
CA LEU A 176 1.84 16.38 20.38
C LEU A 176 3.19 17.10 20.26
N SER A 177 3.34 17.97 19.27
CA SER A 177 4.55 18.78 19.11
C SER A 177 4.77 19.71 20.29
N LYS A 178 3.71 20.34 20.82
CA LYS A 178 3.77 21.14 22.04
C LYS A 178 4.12 20.28 23.26
N ALA A 179 3.51 19.10 23.40
CA ALA A 179 3.73 18.21 24.54
C ALA A 179 5.16 17.64 24.59
N TRP A 180 5.74 17.33 23.43
CA TRP A 180 7.08 16.77 23.34
C TRP A 180 8.19 17.82 23.20
N GLY A 181 7.86 19.08 22.89
CA GLY A 181 8.86 20.13 22.65
C GLY A 181 9.69 19.92 21.38
N VAL A 182 9.29 19.00 20.50
CA VAL A 182 9.93 18.73 19.21
C VAL A 182 8.89 18.80 18.08
N PRO A 183 9.30 19.10 16.83
CA PRO A 183 8.36 19.13 15.71
C PRO A 183 7.71 17.76 15.46
N VAL A 184 6.38 17.75 15.30
CA VAL A 184 5.63 16.58 14.79
C VAL A 184 5.08 16.95 13.42
N VAL A 185 5.60 16.32 12.37
CA VAL A 185 5.27 16.68 10.98
C VAL A 185 4.43 15.61 10.31
N VAL A 186 3.34 16.05 9.68
CA VAL A 186 2.47 15.19 8.86
C VAL A 186 2.98 15.15 7.42
N GLU A 187 3.28 13.95 6.93
CA GLU A 187 3.72 13.68 5.55
C GLU A 187 2.67 12.85 4.80
N ASN A 188 2.05 13.43 3.77
CA ASN A 188 1.06 12.73 2.94
C ASN A 188 1.74 11.88 1.85
N ARG A 189 1.48 10.57 1.84
CA ARG A 189 1.96 9.60 0.84
C ARG A 189 0.81 8.81 0.21
N PRO A 190 0.00 9.41 -0.68
CA PRO A 190 -1.16 8.75 -1.28
C PRO A 190 -0.79 7.69 -2.32
N GLY A 191 -1.70 6.74 -2.53
CA GLY A 191 -1.71 5.84 -3.70
C GLY A 191 -2.01 4.38 -3.34
N ALA A 192 -2.44 3.62 -4.37
CA ALA A 192 -2.77 2.19 -4.30
C ALA A 192 -3.58 1.79 -3.04
N GLY A 193 -4.70 2.48 -2.79
CA GLY A 193 -5.59 2.18 -1.67
C GLY A 193 -4.89 2.18 -0.31
N THR A 194 -4.06 3.19 -0.06
CA THR A 194 -3.23 3.41 1.15
C THR A 194 -1.95 2.56 1.28
N THR A 195 -1.73 1.59 0.39
CA THR A 195 -0.62 0.63 0.56
C THR A 195 0.78 1.25 0.42
N ILE A 196 0.96 2.29 -0.42
CA ILE A 196 2.26 2.94 -0.64
C ILE A 196 2.79 3.61 0.63
N GLY A 197 1.95 4.39 1.31
CA GLY A 197 2.36 5.05 2.55
C GLY A 197 2.58 4.07 3.69
N SER A 198 1.75 3.01 3.76
CA SER A 198 1.93 1.94 4.75
C SER A 198 3.23 1.16 4.54
N ASP A 199 3.56 0.74 3.31
CA ASP A 199 4.84 0.05 3.03
C ASP A 199 6.06 0.90 3.40
N ALA A 200 5.99 2.21 3.14
CA ALA A 200 7.07 3.11 3.50
C ALA A 200 7.34 3.16 5.01
N VAL A 201 6.29 3.11 5.85
CA VAL A 201 6.46 3.07 7.32
C VAL A 201 6.86 1.68 7.79
N ALA A 202 6.34 0.61 7.19
CA ALA A 202 6.73 -0.76 7.53
C ALA A 202 8.26 -0.99 7.41
N ARG A 203 8.93 -0.24 6.53
CA ARG A 203 10.39 -0.30 6.30
C ARG A 203 11.19 0.76 7.06
N ALA A 204 10.54 1.63 7.83
CA ALA A 204 11.21 2.68 8.58
C ALA A 204 11.98 2.12 9.78
N ALA A 205 12.90 2.92 10.32
CA ALA A 205 13.60 2.56 11.55
C ALA A 205 12.59 2.40 12.71
N PRO A 206 12.68 1.31 13.49
CA PRO A 206 11.77 1.05 14.60
C PRO A 206 12.18 1.84 15.87
N ASP A 207 12.31 3.15 15.75
CA ASP A 207 12.79 4.04 16.83
C ASP A 207 11.71 5.00 17.34
N GLY A 208 10.50 4.94 16.79
CA GLY A 208 9.36 5.80 17.14
C GLY A 208 9.30 7.16 16.45
N HIS A 209 10.29 7.54 15.63
CA HIS A 209 10.30 8.84 14.94
C HIS A 209 9.59 8.82 13.58
N THR A 210 9.22 7.65 13.07
CA THR A 210 8.35 7.53 11.89
C THR A 210 7.16 6.66 12.25
N LEU A 211 5.97 7.23 12.21
CA LEU A 211 4.71 6.59 12.56
C LEU A 211 3.76 6.58 11.36
N LEU A 212 2.84 5.64 11.34
CA LEU A 212 1.76 5.55 10.37
C LEU A 212 0.46 6.01 11.01
N PHE A 213 -0.22 6.99 10.43
CA PHE A 213 -1.60 7.30 10.76
C PHE A 213 -2.51 6.84 9.64
N THR A 214 -3.33 5.82 9.90
CA THR A 214 -4.09 5.12 8.86
C THR A 214 -5.55 4.92 9.26
N SER A 215 -6.35 4.39 8.33
CA SER A 215 -7.73 3.98 8.53
C SER A 215 -7.90 2.47 8.36
N THR A 216 -9.14 1.98 8.51
CA THR A 216 -9.56 0.60 8.23
C THR A 216 -9.10 0.02 6.89
N ALA A 217 -8.84 0.85 5.87
CA ALA A 217 -8.25 0.38 4.60
C ALA A 217 -6.97 -0.45 4.82
N PHE A 218 -6.22 -0.16 5.89
CA PHE A 218 -5.03 -0.89 6.31
C PHE A 218 -5.27 -2.39 6.53
N VAL A 219 -6.37 -2.76 7.19
CA VAL A 219 -6.72 -4.17 7.47
C VAL A 219 -7.53 -4.82 6.35
N GLN A 220 -8.08 -4.02 5.43
CA GLN A 220 -8.76 -4.50 4.23
C GLN A 220 -7.76 -4.92 3.14
N ALA A 221 -6.63 -4.19 3.04
CA ALA A 221 -5.64 -4.35 1.98
C ALA A 221 -5.16 -5.80 1.73
N PRO A 222 -4.87 -6.64 2.75
CA PRO A 222 -4.41 -8.02 2.50
C PRO A 222 -5.41 -8.90 1.76
N SER A 223 -6.70 -8.57 1.84
CA SER A 223 -7.76 -9.31 1.14
C SER A 223 -8.01 -8.78 -0.28
N LEU A 224 -7.36 -7.68 -0.67
CA LEU A 224 -7.67 -6.93 -1.90
C LEU A 224 -6.46 -6.74 -2.82
N TYR A 225 -5.24 -6.93 -2.32
CA TYR A 225 -4.01 -6.78 -3.09
C TYR A 225 -3.21 -8.09 -3.07
N ARG A 226 -2.98 -8.70 -4.24
CA ARG A 226 -2.19 -9.95 -4.33
C ARG A 226 -0.73 -9.78 -3.92
N ASN A 227 -0.16 -8.62 -4.24
CA ASN A 227 1.25 -8.30 -4.03
C ASN A 227 1.44 -7.25 -2.93
N LEU A 228 0.75 -7.41 -1.80
CA LEU A 228 0.95 -6.54 -0.65
C LEU A 228 2.35 -6.78 -0.06
N THR A 229 3.11 -5.70 0.16
CA THR A 229 4.52 -5.76 0.57
C THR A 229 4.75 -5.61 2.07
N TYR A 230 3.67 -5.51 2.85
CA TYR A 230 3.66 -5.48 4.31
C TYR A 230 2.56 -6.40 4.85
N ASP A 231 2.71 -6.80 6.11
CA ASP A 231 1.70 -7.55 6.87
C ASP A 231 1.10 -6.62 7.96
N PRO A 232 -0.22 -6.38 7.99
CA PRO A 232 -0.82 -5.46 8.97
C PRO A 232 -0.61 -5.84 10.44
N ILE A 233 -0.36 -7.12 10.72
CA ILE A 233 -0.16 -7.65 12.07
C ILE A 233 1.33 -7.69 12.40
N ASN A 234 2.16 -8.17 11.48
CA ASN A 234 3.56 -8.47 11.74
C ASN A 234 4.52 -7.33 11.39
N SER A 235 4.11 -6.37 10.55
CA SER A 235 4.96 -5.24 10.14
C SER A 235 4.77 -3.98 11.00
N PHE A 236 3.85 -4.01 11.99
CA PHE A 236 3.48 -2.84 12.77
C PHE A 236 3.23 -3.17 14.24
N VAL A 237 3.37 -2.14 15.09
CA VAL A 237 2.89 -2.13 16.47
C VAL A 237 1.78 -1.09 16.58
N PRO A 238 0.51 -1.50 16.81
CA PRO A 238 -0.58 -0.57 17.08
C PRO A 238 -0.30 0.26 18.32
N VAL A 239 -0.43 1.59 18.23
CA VAL A 239 -0.11 2.52 19.32
C VAL A 239 -1.38 3.02 19.99
N ALA A 240 -2.30 3.60 19.22
CA ALA A 240 -3.57 4.10 19.73
C ALA A 240 -4.59 4.23 18.61
N GLN A 241 -5.82 3.79 18.88
CA GLN A 241 -6.97 4.22 18.08
C GLN A 241 -7.25 5.69 18.42
N ALA A 242 -7.36 6.53 17.40
CA ALA A 242 -7.68 7.94 17.60
C ALA A 242 -9.18 8.18 17.62
N ALA A 243 -9.92 7.53 16.71
CA ALA A 243 -11.36 7.66 16.59
C ALA A 243 -12.00 6.48 15.86
N ASP A 244 -13.29 6.29 16.09
CA ASP A 244 -14.16 5.64 15.12
C ASP A 244 -14.46 6.61 13.97
N ALA A 245 -14.51 6.07 12.76
CA ALA A 245 -14.61 6.81 11.51
C ALA A 245 -15.82 6.32 10.69
N PRO A 246 -17.05 6.74 11.04
CA PRO A 246 -18.21 6.48 10.21
C PRO A 246 -18.09 7.21 8.86
N LEU A 247 -18.80 6.69 7.86
CA LEU A 247 -18.91 7.28 6.53
C LEU A 247 -20.36 7.63 6.23
N TRP A 248 -20.55 8.55 5.31
CA TRP A 248 -21.86 8.98 4.83
C TRP A 248 -21.99 8.65 3.34
N LEU A 249 -23.11 8.06 2.98
CA LEU A 249 -23.53 7.93 1.59
C LEU A 249 -24.09 9.28 1.13
N ALA A 250 -23.45 9.86 0.12
CA ALA A 250 -23.92 11.06 -0.54
C ALA A 250 -24.10 10.82 -2.05
N VAL A 251 -25.05 11.54 -2.63
CA VAL A 251 -25.33 11.55 -4.07
C VAL A 251 -25.26 12.97 -4.61
N ASN A 252 -25.04 13.11 -5.92
CA ASN A 252 -25.21 14.40 -6.60
C ASN A 252 -26.63 14.94 -6.35
N ALA A 253 -26.76 16.24 -6.03
CA ALA A 253 -28.05 16.83 -5.67
C ALA A 253 -29.11 16.81 -6.80
N GLY A 254 -28.68 16.73 -8.06
CA GLY A 254 -29.55 16.60 -9.24
C GLY A 254 -30.15 15.20 -9.41
N ILE A 255 -29.68 14.19 -8.68
CA ILE A 255 -30.31 12.87 -8.67
C ILE A 255 -31.60 12.96 -7.82
N PRO A 256 -32.76 12.53 -8.35
CA PRO A 256 -34.05 12.62 -7.67
C PRO A 256 -34.23 11.50 -6.63
N ALA A 257 -33.24 11.31 -5.77
CA ALA A 257 -33.29 10.42 -4.62
C ALA A 257 -33.03 11.19 -3.33
N ARG A 258 -33.91 11.02 -2.35
CA ARG A 258 -33.83 11.57 -0.99
C ARG A 258 -33.60 10.50 0.05
N THR A 259 -33.77 9.23 -0.31
CA THR A 259 -33.51 8.08 0.56
C THR A 259 -32.60 7.07 -0.14
N VAL A 260 -31.94 6.21 0.64
CA VAL A 260 -31.13 5.11 0.09
C VAL A 260 -31.97 4.19 -0.81
N ARG A 261 -33.21 3.91 -0.42
CA ARG A 261 -34.12 3.06 -1.22
C ARG A 261 -34.50 3.69 -2.56
N GLU A 262 -34.78 4.99 -2.59
CA GLU A 262 -35.04 5.70 -3.84
C GLU A 262 -33.82 5.67 -4.76
N PHE A 263 -32.62 5.90 -4.21
CA PHE A 263 -31.39 5.83 -5.00
C PHE A 263 -31.17 4.43 -5.60
N ILE A 264 -31.39 3.38 -4.80
CA ILE A 264 -31.29 2.00 -5.28
C ILE A 264 -32.37 1.68 -6.31
N ALA A 265 -33.61 2.13 -6.12
CA ALA A 265 -34.67 1.95 -7.11
C ALA A 265 -34.31 2.59 -8.46
N LEU A 266 -33.73 3.79 -8.46
CA LEU A 266 -33.23 4.44 -9.67
C LEU A 266 -32.09 3.62 -10.32
N ALA A 267 -31.15 3.12 -9.52
CA ALA A 267 -30.03 2.32 -10.01
C ALA A 267 -30.49 0.98 -10.62
N LYS A 268 -31.48 0.32 -10.02
CA LYS A 268 -32.10 -0.91 -10.56
C LYS A 268 -32.84 -0.68 -11.87
N ALA A 269 -33.55 0.44 -11.98
CA ALA A 269 -34.33 0.78 -13.17
C ALA A 269 -33.45 1.14 -14.38
N ALA A 270 -32.18 1.50 -14.13
CA ALA A 270 -31.22 1.84 -15.19
C ALA A 270 -29.85 1.20 -14.92
N PRO A 271 -29.70 -0.12 -15.18
CA PRO A 271 -28.44 -0.84 -14.98
C PRO A 271 -27.25 -0.16 -15.67
N GLY A 272 -26.14 0.00 -14.94
CA GLY A 272 -24.90 0.62 -15.45
C GLY A 272 -24.94 2.14 -15.59
N LYS A 273 -26.11 2.79 -15.44
CA LYS A 273 -26.24 4.26 -15.53
C LYS A 273 -25.71 4.96 -14.28
N TYR A 274 -25.97 4.41 -13.11
CA TYR A 274 -25.54 4.99 -11.84
C TYR A 274 -24.20 4.40 -11.39
N THR A 275 -23.32 5.26 -10.91
CA THR A 275 -21.93 4.91 -10.59
C THR A 275 -21.57 5.37 -9.19
N TYR A 276 -20.54 4.79 -8.60
CA TYR A 276 -20.05 5.23 -7.29
C TYR A 276 -18.54 5.47 -7.26
N ALA A 277 -18.14 6.53 -6.57
CA ALA A 277 -16.77 6.95 -6.43
C ALA A 277 -16.13 6.30 -5.20
N SER A 278 -14.82 6.07 -5.24
CA SER A 278 -14.03 5.76 -4.06
C SER A 278 -12.66 6.44 -4.10
N PRO A 279 -11.96 6.55 -2.94
CA PRO A 279 -10.59 7.04 -2.89
C PRO A 279 -9.54 6.05 -3.44
N GLY A 280 -9.99 4.98 -4.10
CA GLY A 280 -9.14 3.95 -4.69
C GLY A 280 -9.72 2.55 -4.48
N ALA A 281 -9.24 1.61 -5.28
CA ALA A 281 -9.50 0.20 -5.06
C ALA A 281 -9.05 -0.23 -3.66
N GLY A 282 -9.74 -1.22 -3.10
CA GLY A 282 -9.43 -1.77 -1.79
C GLY A 282 -9.81 -0.90 -0.56
N THR A 283 -10.36 0.30 -0.74
CA THR A 283 -10.71 1.19 0.37
C THR A 283 -12.12 0.94 0.92
N THR A 284 -12.41 1.34 2.16
CA THR A 284 -13.75 1.18 2.74
C THR A 284 -14.87 1.73 1.84
N PRO A 285 -14.79 2.95 1.26
CA PRO A 285 -15.83 3.41 0.33
C PRO A 285 -16.03 2.54 -0.91
N HIS A 286 -14.97 1.93 -1.43
CA HIS A 286 -15.06 1.00 -2.55
C HIS A 286 -15.88 -0.24 -2.15
N LEU A 287 -15.56 -0.83 -0.99
CA LEU A 287 -16.25 -2.00 -0.47
C LEU A 287 -17.72 -1.71 -0.15
N LEU A 288 -18.01 -0.56 0.47
CA LEU A 288 -19.37 -0.17 0.84
C LEU A 288 -20.25 0.13 -0.38
N GLY A 289 -19.69 0.75 -1.43
CA GLY A 289 -20.40 0.96 -2.68
C GLY A 289 -20.75 -0.36 -3.38
N GLY A 290 -19.79 -1.29 -3.43
CA GLY A 290 -20.03 -2.63 -3.99
C GLY A 290 -21.03 -3.44 -3.16
N LEU A 291 -20.94 -3.36 -1.83
CA LEU A 291 -21.90 -3.99 -0.91
C LEU A 291 -23.32 -3.42 -1.11
N LEU A 292 -23.45 -2.10 -1.23
CA LEU A 292 -24.73 -1.44 -1.46
C LEU A 292 -25.34 -1.86 -2.80
N ALA A 293 -24.54 -1.90 -3.87
CA ALA A 293 -24.96 -2.35 -5.19
C ALA A 293 -25.45 -3.80 -5.12
N LYS A 294 -24.67 -4.68 -4.47
CA LYS A 294 -25.02 -6.11 -4.30
C LYS A 294 -26.31 -6.32 -3.50
N GLU A 295 -26.43 -5.71 -2.32
CA GLU A 295 -27.63 -5.84 -1.48
C GLU A 295 -28.86 -5.21 -2.09
N GLY A 296 -28.69 -4.08 -2.79
CA GLY A 296 -29.76 -3.42 -3.53
C GLY A 296 -30.20 -4.19 -4.78
N GLY A 297 -29.41 -5.15 -5.26
CA GLY A 297 -29.60 -5.79 -6.56
C GLY A 297 -29.51 -4.77 -7.70
N ALA A 298 -28.62 -3.78 -7.58
CA ALA A 298 -28.38 -2.74 -8.55
C ALA A 298 -27.03 -2.95 -9.24
N ASP A 299 -26.98 -2.73 -10.55
CA ASP A 299 -25.74 -2.73 -11.31
C ASP A 299 -25.14 -1.32 -11.31
N MET A 300 -24.06 -1.14 -10.56
CA MET A 300 -23.39 0.15 -10.39
C MET A 300 -21.89 0.03 -10.67
N LEU A 301 -21.38 0.87 -11.56
CA LEU A 301 -19.96 0.91 -11.89
C LEU A 301 -19.16 1.65 -10.80
N HIS A 302 -18.09 1.01 -10.33
CA HIS A 302 -17.09 1.62 -9.47
C HIS A 302 -16.15 2.53 -10.27
N VAL A 303 -15.91 3.75 -9.77
CA VAL A 303 -14.95 4.70 -10.33
C VAL A 303 -13.89 5.04 -9.27
N PRO A 304 -12.66 4.51 -9.37
CA PRO A 304 -11.59 4.79 -8.40
C PRO A 304 -10.90 6.13 -8.65
N TYR A 305 -10.56 6.84 -7.59
CA TYR A 305 -9.78 8.08 -7.61
C TYR A 305 -8.52 7.96 -6.75
N LYS A 306 -7.61 8.94 -6.84
CA LYS A 306 -6.43 9.04 -5.96
C LYS A 306 -6.77 9.79 -4.65
N GLY A 307 -7.76 9.27 -3.92
CA GLY A 307 -8.24 9.83 -2.66
C GLY A 307 -9.63 10.47 -2.73
N THR A 308 -10.17 10.80 -1.55
CA THR A 308 -11.58 11.21 -1.40
C THR A 308 -11.88 12.59 -1.99
N PRO A 309 -11.03 13.63 -1.84
CA PRO A 309 -11.32 14.95 -2.39
C PRO A 309 -11.64 14.96 -3.91
N PRO A 310 -10.80 14.39 -4.81
CA PRO A 310 -11.15 14.34 -6.23
C PRO A 310 -12.40 13.49 -6.52
N ALA A 311 -12.62 12.41 -5.75
CA ALA A 311 -13.83 11.58 -5.90
C ALA A 311 -15.11 12.37 -5.60
N VAL A 312 -15.11 13.14 -4.51
CA VAL A 312 -16.24 14.00 -4.12
C VAL A 312 -16.50 15.09 -5.16
N MET A 313 -15.44 15.70 -5.72
CA MET A 313 -15.60 16.72 -6.75
C MET A 313 -16.24 16.18 -8.04
N ASP A 314 -15.92 14.95 -8.45
CA ASP A 314 -16.56 14.35 -9.62
C ASP A 314 -18.03 13.98 -9.37
N VAL A 315 -18.40 13.66 -8.13
CA VAL A 315 -19.82 13.54 -7.74
C VAL A 315 -20.51 14.90 -7.76
N VAL A 316 -19.87 15.96 -7.26
CA VAL A 316 -20.39 17.34 -7.35
C VAL A 316 -20.64 17.75 -8.81
N GLY A 317 -19.69 17.41 -9.70
CA GLY A 317 -19.81 17.66 -11.13
C GLY A 317 -20.82 16.77 -11.88
N GLY A 318 -21.42 15.79 -11.20
CA GLY A 318 -22.38 14.86 -11.79
C GLY A 318 -21.77 13.82 -12.73
N ARG A 319 -20.43 13.69 -12.75
CA ARG A 319 -19.69 12.69 -13.52
C ARG A 319 -19.82 11.30 -12.89
N VAL A 320 -19.93 11.27 -11.56
CA VAL A 320 -20.19 10.07 -10.76
C VAL A 320 -21.44 10.28 -9.91
N SER A 321 -22.24 9.24 -9.69
CA SER A 321 -23.55 9.41 -9.05
C SER A 321 -23.50 9.52 -7.53
N ALA A 322 -22.68 8.70 -6.88
CA ALA A 322 -22.65 8.55 -5.44
C ALA A 322 -21.24 8.38 -4.88
N VAL A 323 -21.07 8.58 -3.58
CA VAL A 323 -19.82 8.32 -2.85
C VAL A 323 -20.11 8.01 -1.38
N PHE A 324 -19.34 7.10 -0.80
CA PHE A 324 -19.19 7.02 0.65
C PHE A 324 -17.96 7.83 1.08
N ALA A 325 -18.13 8.81 1.96
CA ALA A 325 -17.03 9.67 2.42
C ALA A 325 -17.22 10.13 3.86
N SER A 326 -16.14 10.64 4.48
CA SER A 326 -16.24 11.31 5.77
C SER A 326 -17.13 12.55 5.65
N TYR A 327 -17.87 12.89 6.72
CA TYR A 327 -18.73 14.06 6.70
C TYR A 327 -17.94 15.35 6.44
N SER A 328 -16.74 15.48 7.01
CA SER A 328 -15.85 16.63 6.75
C SER A 328 -15.55 16.89 5.28
N THR A 329 -15.44 15.84 4.46
CA THR A 329 -15.18 16.02 3.02
C THR A 329 -16.47 16.42 2.27
N LEU A 330 -17.62 16.03 2.80
CA LEU A 330 -18.93 16.25 2.18
C LEU A 330 -19.56 17.58 2.61
N ALA A 331 -19.37 18.00 3.86
CA ALA A 331 -20.10 19.09 4.51
C ALA A 331 -20.10 20.39 3.68
N PRO A 332 -18.96 20.89 3.16
CA PRO A 332 -18.96 22.11 2.35
C PRO A 332 -19.84 21.99 1.09
N GLN A 333 -19.92 20.80 0.50
CA GLN A 333 -20.68 20.55 -0.72
C GLN A 333 -22.17 20.28 -0.43
N VAL A 334 -22.48 19.74 0.74
CA VAL A 334 -23.85 19.56 1.24
C VAL A 334 -24.46 20.93 1.58
N GLU A 335 -23.71 21.77 2.29
CA GLU A 335 -24.10 23.15 2.63
C GLU A 335 -24.30 24.01 1.38
N ALA A 336 -23.46 23.82 0.35
CA ALA A 336 -23.62 24.46 -0.96
C ALA A 336 -24.77 23.88 -1.81
N GLY A 337 -25.52 22.89 -1.30
CA GLY A 337 -26.62 22.25 -2.01
C GLY A 337 -26.21 21.43 -3.23
N LYS A 338 -24.93 21.06 -3.35
CA LYS A 338 -24.38 20.30 -4.47
C LYS A 338 -24.45 18.79 -4.27
N LEU A 339 -24.41 18.35 -3.01
CA LEU A 339 -24.58 16.95 -2.61
C LEU A 339 -25.77 16.79 -1.68
N ARG A 340 -26.36 15.60 -1.70
CA ARG A 340 -27.37 15.17 -0.72
C ARG A 340 -26.87 13.94 0.01
N VAL A 341 -26.83 14.02 1.33
CA VAL A 341 -26.52 12.88 2.21
C VAL A 341 -27.78 12.04 2.39
N LEU A 342 -27.67 10.73 2.18
CA LEU A 342 -28.79 9.79 2.26
C LEU A 342 -28.78 8.96 3.55
N ALA A 343 -27.60 8.57 4.03
CA ALA A 343 -27.45 7.76 5.24
C ALA A 343 -26.00 7.79 5.76
N SER A 344 -25.81 7.41 7.02
CA SER A 344 -24.50 7.21 7.65
C SER A 344 -24.25 5.75 8.04
N THR A 345 -23.00 5.31 8.10
CA THR A 345 -22.62 3.94 8.51
C THR A 345 -22.42 3.83 10.02
N GLY A 346 -22.66 4.90 10.78
CA GLY A 346 -22.56 4.88 12.23
C GLY A 346 -23.58 3.93 12.87
N PRO A 347 -23.32 3.45 14.10
CA PRO A 347 -24.24 2.58 14.82
C PRO A 347 -25.51 3.32 15.26
N THR A 348 -25.38 4.64 15.43
CA THR A 348 -26.45 5.59 15.76
C THR A 348 -26.35 6.80 14.83
N ARG A 349 -27.41 7.62 14.78
CA ARG A 349 -27.38 8.88 14.01
C ARG A 349 -26.33 9.81 14.58
N SER A 350 -25.60 10.48 13.69
CA SER A 350 -24.63 11.49 14.07
C SER A 350 -25.30 12.78 14.51
N ALA A 351 -24.74 13.43 15.54
CA ALA A 351 -25.14 14.76 15.96
C ALA A 351 -24.91 15.83 14.86
N LEU A 352 -24.00 15.58 13.90
CA LEU A 352 -23.78 16.47 12.75
C LEU A 352 -24.90 16.40 11.71
N THR A 353 -25.61 15.27 11.66
CA THR A 353 -26.67 15.01 10.69
C THR A 353 -27.85 14.32 11.38
N PRO A 354 -28.52 14.97 12.35
CA PRO A 354 -29.50 14.29 13.22
C PRO A 354 -30.74 13.80 12.47
N THR A 355 -31.04 14.39 11.31
CA THR A 355 -32.15 14.02 10.43
C THR A 355 -31.77 12.92 9.43
N VAL A 356 -30.49 12.64 9.24
CA VAL A 356 -30.00 11.60 8.32
C VAL A 356 -30.03 10.25 9.03
N PRO A 357 -30.68 9.23 8.46
CA PRO A 357 -30.73 7.91 9.09
C PRO A 357 -29.38 7.19 9.03
N THR A 358 -29.22 6.15 9.83
CA THR A 358 -28.13 5.19 9.60
C THR A 358 -28.47 4.26 8.43
N MET A 359 -27.48 3.59 7.84
CA MET A 359 -27.70 2.54 6.83
C MET A 359 -28.59 1.43 7.38
N LYS A 360 -28.42 1.07 8.66
CA LYS A 360 -29.26 0.09 9.36
C LYS A 360 -30.71 0.55 9.43
N GLU A 361 -30.97 1.79 9.82
CA GLU A 361 -32.32 2.38 9.84
C GLU A 361 -32.91 2.49 8.42
N ALA A 362 -32.08 2.68 7.40
CA ALA A 362 -32.50 2.71 6.00
C ALA A 362 -32.87 1.31 5.46
N GLY A 363 -32.55 0.23 6.19
CA GLY A 363 -32.86 -1.16 5.84
C GLY A 363 -31.68 -1.99 5.35
N PHE A 364 -30.43 -1.52 5.53
CA PHE A 364 -29.20 -2.19 5.09
C PHE A 364 -28.36 -2.61 6.30
N SER A 365 -28.49 -3.86 6.73
CA SER A 365 -27.95 -4.33 8.03
C SER A 365 -26.45 -4.61 8.05
N ASN A 366 -25.82 -4.87 6.90
CA ASN A 366 -24.39 -5.25 6.86
C ASN A 366 -23.42 -4.05 6.85
N PHE A 367 -23.93 -2.84 7.10
CA PHE A 367 -23.15 -1.60 7.18
C PHE A 367 -22.72 -1.23 8.62
N GLY A 368 -22.92 -2.13 9.58
CA GLY A 368 -22.68 -1.86 11.01
C GLY A 368 -21.22 -1.92 11.47
N LEU A 369 -20.28 -2.33 10.60
CA LEU A 369 -18.86 -2.37 10.95
C LEU A 369 -18.25 -0.98 10.76
N VAL A 370 -18.16 -0.23 11.86
CA VAL A 370 -17.62 1.12 11.86
C VAL A 370 -16.11 1.09 11.62
N GLY A 371 -15.62 1.96 10.75
CA GLY A 371 -14.19 2.09 10.51
C GLY A 371 -13.47 2.74 11.70
N PHE A 372 -12.15 2.66 11.71
CA PHE A 372 -11.29 3.38 12.65
C PHE A 372 -10.31 4.30 11.90
N GLU A 373 -9.79 5.27 12.62
CA GLU A 373 -8.53 5.94 12.32
C GLU A 373 -7.58 5.79 13.53
N GLY A 374 -6.30 5.54 13.27
CA GLY A 374 -5.36 5.25 14.35
C GLY A 374 -3.89 5.29 13.96
N LEU A 375 -3.05 5.31 14.99
CA LEU A 375 -1.61 5.48 14.91
C LEU A 375 -0.89 4.15 15.17
N LEU A 376 0.08 3.82 14.31
CA LEU A 376 0.90 2.63 14.40
C LEU A 376 2.39 3.00 14.28
N ALA A 377 3.24 2.21 14.91
CA ALA A 377 4.70 2.29 14.77
C ALA A 377 5.20 1.08 13.94
N PRO A 378 6.41 1.15 13.34
CA PRO A 378 7.04 -0.01 12.70
C PRO A 378 7.24 -1.18 13.68
N ALA A 379 7.19 -2.40 13.16
CA ALA A 379 7.54 -3.60 13.94
C ALA A 379 8.94 -3.49 14.55
N GLY A 380 9.07 -3.92 15.80
CA GLY A 380 10.33 -3.84 16.55
C GLY A 380 10.52 -2.53 17.33
N THR A 381 9.60 -1.57 17.23
CA THR A 381 9.67 -0.34 18.05
C THR A 381 9.66 -0.71 19.54
N PRO A 382 10.62 -0.25 20.36
CA PRO A 382 10.71 -0.64 21.76
C PRO A 382 9.43 -0.35 22.54
N ALA A 383 9.00 -1.30 23.38
CA ALA A 383 7.78 -1.15 24.19
C ALA A 383 7.74 0.15 25.03
N PRO A 384 8.84 0.61 25.67
CA PRO A 384 8.83 1.89 26.37
C PRO A 384 8.55 3.11 25.46
N VAL A 385 8.99 3.07 24.20
CA VAL A 385 8.73 4.13 23.21
C VAL A 385 7.26 4.08 22.78
N VAL A 386 6.72 2.91 22.47
CA VAL A 386 5.29 2.72 22.14
C VAL A 386 4.41 3.24 23.26
N GLN A 387 4.72 2.89 24.51
CA GLN A 387 3.98 3.38 25.68
C GLN A 387 4.10 4.89 25.86
N ALA A 388 5.27 5.49 25.62
CA ALA A 388 5.44 6.94 25.66
C ALA A 388 4.58 7.65 24.62
N ILE A 389 4.53 7.13 23.38
CA ILE A 389 3.68 7.67 22.32
C ILE A 389 2.20 7.50 22.69
N ALA A 390 1.79 6.31 23.11
CA ALA A 390 0.40 6.03 23.48
C ALA A 390 -0.09 6.93 24.62
N ARG A 391 0.73 7.15 25.66
CA ARG A 391 0.40 8.09 26.75
C ARG A 391 0.22 9.52 26.24
N ALA A 392 1.11 10.00 25.37
CA ALA A 392 1.01 11.34 24.81
C ALA A 392 -0.23 11.51 23.92
N VAL A 393 -0.54 10.51 23.08
CA VAL A 393 -1.75 10.49 22.25
C VAL A 393 -3.01 10.47 23.11
N ALA A 394 -3.04 9.67 24.18
CA ALA A 394 -4.16 9.64 25.11
C ALA A 394 -4.35 10.99 25.82
N GLN A 395 -3.27 11.60 26.30
CA GLN A 395 -3.31 12.92 26.95
C GLN A 395 -3.84 14.01 26.01
N VAL A 396 -3.32 14.06 24.78
CA VAL A 396 -3.74 15.02 23.76
C VAL A 396 -5.17 14.76 23.31
N GLY A 397 -5.52 13.50 23.04
CA GLY A 397 -6.85 13.06 22.59
C GLY A 397 -7.94 13.29 23.63
N ALA A 398 -7.58 13.33 24.91
CA ALA A 398 -8.52 13.63 25.99
C ALA A 398 -8.92 15.12 26.07
N THR A 399 -8.16 16.02 25.44
CA THR A 399 -8.42 17.46 25.52
C THR A 399 -9.75 17.85 24.85
N PRO A 400 -10.51 18.81 25.41
CA PRO A 400 -11.75 19.28 24.79
C PRO A 400 -11.55 19.81 23.37
N GLU A 401 -10.40 20.45 23.10
CA GLU A 401 -10.07 20.98 21.77
C GLU A 401 -9.98 19.86 20.73
N VAL A 402 -9.25 18.78 21.03
CA VAL A 402 -9.10 17.64 20.11
C VAL A 402 -10.43 16.91 19.95
N LYS A 403 -11.15 16.66 21.05
CA LYS A 403 -12.48 16.03 21.00
C LYS A 403 -13.46 16.84 20.13
N ALA A 404 -13.47 18.16 20.27
CA ALA A 404 -14.31 19.05 19.47
C ALA A 404 -13.90 19.06 17.99
N LYS A 405 -12.59 19.11 17.68
CA LYS A 405 -12.08 19.04 16.31
C LYS A 405 -12.42 17.73 15.62
N TYR A 406 -12.34 16.60 16.32
CA TYR A 406 -12.79 15.30 15.79
C TYR A 406 -14.30 15.24 15.59
N ALA A 407 -15.05 15.69 16.58
CA ALA A 407 -16.51 15.71 16.50
C ALA A 407 -17.00 16.60 15.35
N SER A 408 -16.36 17.74 15.06
CA SER A 408 -16.76 18.63 13.97
C SER A 408 -16.55 18.04 12.58
N VAL A 409 -15.64 17.05 12.44
CA VAL A 409 -15.36 16.35 11.18
C VAL A 409 -16.08 15.01 11.03
N GLY A 410 -16.89 14.62 12.03
CA GLY A 410 -17.69 13.40 12.03
C GLY A 410 -16.96 12.17 12.56
N LEU A 411 -15.80 12.37 13.19
CA LEU A 411 -15.08 11.32 13.91
C LEU A 411 -15.61 11.22 15.35
N VAL A 412 -15.60 10.01 15.90
CA VAL A 412 -15.96 9.76 17.30
C VAL A 412 -14.68 9.43 18.05
N PRO A 413 -14.14 10.34 18.89
CA PRO A 413 -12.90 10.10 19.63
C PRO A 413 -12.99 8.83 20.47
N VAL A 414 -11.92 8.02 20.45
CA VAL A 414 -11.83 6.81 21.28
C VAL A 414 -10.63 6.94 22.19
N GLU A 415 -10.84 6.69 23.48
CA GLU A 415 -9.76 6.50 24.44
C GLU A 415 -9.36 5.02 24.39
N SER A 416 -8.18 4.74 23.85
CA SER A 416 -7.73 3.38 23.55
C SER A 416 -6.33 3.12 24.09
N SER A 417 -6.09 1.90 24.60
CA SER A 417 -4.74 1.41 24.89
C SER A 417 -4.12 0.75 23.65
N PRO A 418 -2.78 0.60 23.57
CA PRO A 418 -2.13 -0.16 22.52
C PRO A 418 -2.71 -1.57 22.36
N GLU A 419 -3.03 -2.25 23.46
CA GLU A 419 -3.58 -3.60 23.49
C GLU A 419 -5.01 -3.63 22.93
N ALA A 420 -5.86 -2.68 23.34
CA ALA A 420 -7.21 -2.54 22.83
C ALA A 420 -7.21 -2.26 21.32
N PHE A 421 -6.35 -1.35 20.86
CA PHE A 421 -6.22 -1.07 19.43
C PHE A 421 -5.65 -2.27 18.65
N SER A 422 -4.69 -2.99 19.23
CA SER A 422 -4.14 -4.21 18.65
C SER A 422 -5.20 -5.30 18.49
N GLN A 423 -6.10 -5.43 19.46
CA GLN A 423 -7.23 -6.34 19.36
C GLN A 423 -8.22 -5.91 18.26
N LEU A 424 -8.57 -4.62 18.21
CA LEU A 424 -9.43 -4.08 17.15
C LEU A 424 -8.86 -4.35 15.74
N VAL A 425 -7.56 -4.15 15.54
CA VAL A 425 -6.88 -4.42 14.26
C VAL A 425 -7.03 -5.88 13.86
N ARG A 426 -6.84 -6.83 14.80
CA ARG A 426 -7.05 -8.27 14.54
C ARG A 426 -8.50 -8.59 14.21
N ASP A 427 -9.44 -8.07 15.00
CA ASP A 427 -10.86 -8.34 14.83
C ASP A 427 -11.38 -7.79 13.50
N GLN A 428 -11.02 -6.55 13.16
CA GLN A 428 -11.40 -5.95 11.88
C GLN A 428 -10.73 -6.65 10.70
N LEU A 429 -9.48 -7.11 10.81
CA LEU A 429 -8.85 -7.91 9.76
C LEU A 429 -9.65 -9.17 9.45
N GLN A 430 -10.10 -9.92 10.47
CA GLN A 430 -10.91 -11.12 10.26
C GLN A 430 -12.30 -10.79 9.71
N ALA A 431 -12.96 -9.77 10.27
CA ALA A 431 -14.29 -9.36 9.84
C ALA A 431 -14.28 -8.91 8.37
N TRP A 432 -13.34 -8.06 7.97
CA TRP A 432 -13.24 -7.58 6.58
C TRP A 432 -12.85 -8.69 5.61
N LYS A 433 -11.99 -9.63 6.01
CA LYS A 433 -11.70 -10.81 5.18
C LYS A 433 -12.97 -11.59 4.85
N ALA A 434 -13.85 -11.80 5.84
CA ALA A 434 -15.13 -12.48 5.62
C ALA A 434 -16.08 -11.65 4.75
N ILE A 435 -16.21 -10.34 5.01
CA ILE A 435 -17.07 -9.44 4.23
C ILE A 435 -16.63 -9.41 2.76
N ILE A 436 -15.34 -9.25 2.48
CA ILE A 436 -14.79 -9.17 1.12
C ILE A 436 -15.00 -10.48 0.36
N ALA A 437 -14.72 -11.62 1.01
CA ALA A 437 -14.97 -12.94 0.42
C ALA A 437 -16.45 -13.15 0.09
N ASN A 438 -17.35 -12.81 1.03
CA ASN A 438 -18.80 -12.93 0.84
C ASN A 438 -19.34 -11.95 -0.20
N ALA A 439 -18.73 -10.78 -0.35
CA ALA A 439 -19.06 -9.82 -1.39
C ALA A 439 -18.71 -10.34 -2.79
N GLY A 440 -17.80 -11.32 -2.90
CA GLY A 440 -17.30 -11.84 -4.17
C GLY A 440 -16.31 -10.89 -4.86
N LEU A 441 -15.81 -9.91 -4.11
CA LEU A 441 -14.81 -8.96 -4.59
C LEU A 441 -13.47 -9.68 -4.71
N GLN A 442 -12.87 -9.65 -5.89
CA GLN A 442 -11.61 -10.32 -6.16
C GLN A 442 -10.44 -9.37 -5.86
N PRO A 443 -9.30 -9.90 -5.35
CA PRO A 443 -8.07 -9.13 -5.25
C PRO A 443 -7.60 -8.67 -6.63
N GLU A 444 -7.26 -7.39 -6.74
CA GLU A 444 -6.65 -6.79 -7.92
C GLU A 444 -5.18 -7.21 -8.08
#